data_AF-A0A0Q8FNV0-F1
#
_entry.id   AF-A0A0Q8FNV0-F1
#
_cell.length_a   1.000
_cell.length_b   1.000
_cell.length_c   1.000
_cell.angle_alpha   90.00
_cell.angle_beta   90.00
_cell.angle_gamma   90.00
#
_symmetry.space_group_name_H-M   'P 1'
#
loop_
_entity.id
_entity.type
_entity.pdbx_description
1 polymer ?
#
loop_
_entity_poly.entity_id
_entity_poly.type
_entity_poly.pdbx_seq_one_letter_code
_entity_poly.pdbx_strand_id
1 'polypeptide(L)'
;MNKPVHPAPVAVTLSPEDAFDLQARVERGEFSSLEEAVAAELAELNYRRAAEIVGGSEKLESLLDELEAEVVDPAECVDAEAFFSEMLTDLKARAEAAGE
;
A
#
# COMPACT_ATOMS: atom_id res chain seq x y z
N MET A 1 -3.22 10.27 -8.16
CA MET A 1 -4.51 9.55 -8.12
C MET A 1 -4.91 9.36 -6.67
N ASN A 2 -5.91 10.08 -6.17
CA ASN A 2 -6.47 9.88 -4.82
C ASN A 2 -7.98 9.75 -4.95
N LYS A 3 -8.47 8.56 -5.29
CA LYS A 3 -9.89 8.28 -5.09
C LYS A 3 -10.08 8.11 -3.58
N PRO A 4 -10.99 8.86 -2.94
CA PRO A 4 -11.33 8.62 -1.55
C PRO A 4 -11.78 7.16 -1.44
N VAL A 5 -11.07 6.38 -0.64
CA VAL A 5 -11.55 5.05 -0.26
C VAL A 5 -12.69 5.30 0.72
N HIS A 6 -13.92 5.13 0.26
CA HIS A 6 -15.07 5.20 1.15
C HIS A 6 -15.05 3.95 2.03
N PRO A 7 -15.03 4.10 3.38
CA PRO A 7 -15.09 2.96 4.27
C PRO A 7 -16.43 2.25 4.04
N ALA A 8 -16.37 1.11 3.37
CA ALA A 8 -17.51 0.23 3.20
C ALA A 8 -17.60 -0.67 4.44
N PRO A 9 -18.81 -0.90 4.99
CA PRO A 9 -18.98 -1.90 6.04
C PRO A 9 -18.56 -3.27 5.50
N VAL A 10 -17.68 -3.96 6.24
CA VAL A 10 -17.23 -5.32 5.91
C VAL A 10 -17.67 -6.25 7.04
N ALA A 11 -18.32 -7.35 6.68
CA ALA A 11 -18.62 -8.43 7.61
C ALA A 11 -17.47 -9.45 7.57
N VAL A 12 -16.96 -9.82 8.74
CA VAL A 12 -15.93 -10.85 8.91
C VAL A 12 -16.46 -11.97 9.78
N THR A 13 -15.98 -13.18 9.55
CA THR A 13 -16.29 -14.34 10.38
C THR A 13 -15.00 -14.81 11.04
N LEU A 14 -15.01 -14.84 12.36
CA LEU A 14 -13.88 -15.30 13.17
C LEU A 14 -14.18 -16.69 13.71
N SER A 15 -13.12 -17.43 14.05
CA SER A 15 -13.30 -18.62 14.87
C SER A 15 -13.81 -18.20 16.27
N PRO A 16 -14.53 -19.07 16.99
CA PRO A 16 -14.98 -18.77 18.35
C PRO A 16 -13.83 -18.47 19.31
N GLU A 17 -12.68 -19.12 19.11
CA GLU A 17 -11.47 -18.95 19.93
C GLU A 17 -10.87 -17.56 19.70
N ASP A 18 -10.65 -17.16 18.45
CA ASP A 18 -10.10 -15.84 18.12
C ASP A 18 -11.02 -14.69 18.57
N ALA A 19 -12.34 -14.88 18.42
CA ALA A 19 -13.32 -13.89 18.87
C ALA A 19 -13.29 -13.72 20.40
N PHE A 20 -13.15 -14.82 21.14
CA PHE A 20 -13.05 -14.80 22.59
C PHE A 20 -11.76 -14.11 23.05
N ASP A 21 -10.62 -14.43 22.44
CA ASP A 21 -9.34 -13.84 22.79
C ASP A 21 -9.30 -12.33 22.52
N LEU A 22 -9.87 -11.88 21.39
CA LEU A 22 -10.01 -10.46 21.09
C LEU A 22 -10.94 -9.74 22.07
N GLN A 23 -12.06 -10.37 22.41
CA GLN A 23 -12.99 -9.82 23.41
C GLN A 23 -12.31 -9.66 24.78
N ALA A 24 -11.49 -10.63 25.20
CA ALA A 24 -10.73 -10.53 26.45
C ALA A 24 -9.69 -9.39 26.44
N ARG A 25 -9.16 -9.02 25.26
CA ARG A 25 -8.26 -7.85 25.11
C ARG A 25 -9.03 -6.53 25.23
N VAL A 26 -10.24 -6.46 24.67
CA VAL A 26 -11.15 -5.31 24.84
C VAL A 26 -11.53 -5.14 26.31
N GLU A 27 -11.87 -6.23 27.00
CA GLU A 27 -12.25 -6.19 28.42
C GLU A 27 -11.10 -5.75 29.34
N ARG A 28 -9.86 -6.05 28.96
CA ARG A 28 -8.65 -5.54 29.64
C ARG A 28 -8.33 -4.09 29.30
N GLY A 29 -9.06 -3.48 28.37
CA GLY A 29 -8.86 -2.10 27.93
C GLY A 29 -7.70 -1.91 26.95
N GLU A 30 -7.22 -2.98 26.30
CA GLU A 30 -6.22 -2.87 25.23
C GLU A 30 -6.80 -2.18 23.99
N PHE A 31 -8.10 -2.36 23.74
CA PHE A 31 -8.86 -1.72 22.67
C PHE A 31 -10.20 -1.21 23.20
N SER A 32 -10.74 -0.17 22.56
CA SER A 32 -12.02 0.42 22.91
C SER A 32 -13.23 -0.39 22.42
N SER A 33 -13.03 -1.25 21.42
CA SER A 33 -14.09 -2.05 20.79
C SER A 33 -13.53 -3.31 20.10
N LEU A 34 -14.40 -4.27 19.82
CA LEU A 34 -14.03 -5.47 19.06
C LEU A 34 -13.64 -5.12 17.62
N GLU A 35 -14.31 -4.14 17.02
CA GLU A 35 -13.99 -3.63 15.68
C GLU A 35 -12.57 -3.05 15.61
N GLU A 36 -12.17 -2.28 16.62
CA GLU A 36 -10.80 -1.76 16.72
C GLU A 36 -9.78 -2.88 16.88
N ALA A 37 -10.06 -3.87 17.74
CA ALA A 37 -9.18 -5.02 17.93
C ALA A 37 -8.99 -5.81 16.63
N VAL A 38 -10.07 -6.06 15.88
CA VAL A 38 -10.00 -6.72 14.56
C VAL A 38 -9.24 -5.87 13.55
N ALA A 39 -9.46 -4.56 13.53
CA ALA A 39 -8.74 -3.66 12.64
C ALA A 39 -7.23 -3.67 12.92
N ALA A 40 -6.83 -3.72 14.19
CA ALA A 40 -5.43 -3.82 14.60
C ALA A 40 -4.78 -5.12 14.11
N GLU A 41 -5.42 -6.28 14.30
CA GLU A 41 -4.91 -7.56 13.81
C GLU A 41 -4.81 -7.60 12.27
N LEU A 42 -5.78 -7.03 11.56
CA LEU A 42 -5.72 -6.92 10.10
C LEU A 42 -4.61 -5.98 9.64
N ALA A 43 -4.35 -4.89 10.37
CA ALA A 43 -3.23 -4.00 10.08
C ALA A 43 -1.89 -4.72 10.27
N GLU A 44 -1.73 -5.49 11.34
CA GLU A 44 -0.52 -6.29 11.57
C GLU A 44 -0.34 -7.38 10.50
N LEU A 45 -1.41 -8.09 10.13
CA LEU A 45 -1.37 -9.06 9.04
C LEU A 45 -0.96 -8.41 7.73
N ASN A 46 -1.51 -7.23 7.43
CA ASN A 46 -1.16 -6.48 6.23
C ASN A 46 0.31 -6.05 6.26
N TYR A 47 0.80 -5.55 7.40
CA TYR A 47 2.20 -5.21 7.58
C TYR A 47 3.12 -6.41 7.31
N ARG A 48 2.84 -7.57 7.92
CA ARG A 48 3.63 -8.79 7.69
C ARG A 48 3.63 -9.20 6.22
N ARG A 49 2.48 -9.09 5.54
CA ARG A 49 2.36 -9.38 4.11
C ARG A 49 3.13 -8.38 3.26
N ALA A 50 3.08 -7.08 3.57
CA ALA A 50 3.84 -6.06 2.88
C ALA A 50 5.36 -6.29 3.05
N ALA A 51 5.79 -6.63 4.26
CA ALA A 51 7.18 -6.96 4.55
C ALA A 51 7.63 -8.18 3.74
N GLU A 52 6.81 -9.22 3.61
CA GLU A 52 7.11 -10.38 2.76
C GLU A 52 7.29 -9.98 1.29
N ILE A 53 6.36 -9.17 0.75
CA ILE A 53 6.38 -8.73 -0.66
C ILE A 53 7.64 -7.90 -0.96
N VAL A 54 8.01 -6.99 -0.07
CA VAL A 54 9.18 -6.11 -0.22
C VAL A 54 10.50 -6.83 0.10
N GLY A 55 10.43 -8.02 0.67
CA GLY A 55 11.57 -8.88 0.95
C GLY A 55 12.26 -8.60 2.28
N GLY A 56 11.48 -8.20 3.29
CA GLY A 56 11.87 -8.00 4.68
C GLY A 56 11.24 -6.74 5.30
N SER A 57 11.05 -6.74 6.63
CA SER A 57 10.56 -5.57 7.37
C SER A 57 11.51 -4.38 7.26
N GLU A 58 12.84 -4.59 7.34
CA GLU A 58 13.83 -3.51 7.18
C GLU A 58 13.71 -2.78 5.84
N LYS A 59 13.44 -3.52 4.75
CA LYS A 59 13.25 -2.93 3.42
C LYS A 59 11.92 -2.21 3.31
N LEU A 60 10.88 -2.72 3.97
CA LEU A 60 9.59 -2.05 4.05
C LEU A 60 9.73 -0.73 4.79
N GLU A 61 10.35 -0.70 5.97
CA GLU A 61 10.58 0.53 6.73
C GLU A 61 11.42 1.53 5.93
N SER A 62 12.52 1.10 5.31
CA SER A 62 13.35 1.99 4.48
C SER A 62 12.57 2.60 3.31
N LEU A 63 11.63 1.84 2.71
CA LEU A 63 10.77 2.35 1.65
C LEU A 63 9.73 3.34 2.18
N LEU A 64 9.15 3.07 3.36
CA LEU A 64 8.19 3.97 3.99
C LEU A 64 8.84 5.29 4.40
N ASP A 65 10.06 5.24 4.96
CA ASP A 65 10.85 6.42 5.30
C ASP A 65 11.14 7.27 4.05
N GLU A 66 11.49 6.63 2.93
CA GLU A 66 11.72 7.31 1.65
C GLU A 66 10.44 8.00 1.15
N LEU A 67 9.30 7.31 1.17
CA LEU A 67 8.01 7.85 0.76
C LEU A 67 7.50 8.97 1.67
N GLU A 68 7.76 8.90 2.98
CA GLU A 68 7.39 9.95 3.93
C GLU A 68 8.28 11.20 3.74
N ALA A 69 9.56 11.01 3.45
CA ALA A 69 10.49 12.09 3.15
C ALA A 69 10.27 12.71 1.75
N GLU A 70 9.58 12.00 0.85
CA GLU A 70 9.34 12.44 -0.52
C GLU A 70 8.36 13.63 -0.55
N VAL A 71 8.92 14.83 -0.71
CA VAL A 71 8.15 16.03 -1.05
C VAL A 71 7.93 16.04 -2.55
N VAL A 72 6.78 15.55 -3.00
CA VAL A 72 6.39 15.60 -4.42
C VAL A 72 6.00 17.04 -4.77
N ASP A 73 6.83 17.74 -5.54
CA ASP A 73 6.42 18.97 -6.23
C ASP A 73 5.64 18.59 -7.52
N PRO A 74 4.34 18.92 -7.62
CA PRO A 74 3.57 18.67 -8.82
C PRO A 74 4.12 19.37 -10.07
N ALA A 75 4.92 20.44 -9.90
CA ALA A 75 5.56 21.14 -11.01
C ALA A 75 6.78 20.38 -11.57
N GLU A 76 7.40 19.51 -10.78
CA GLU A 76 8.52 18.63 -11.19
C GLU A 76 8.03 17.27 -11.70
N CYS A 77 6.73 16.99 -11.54
CA CYS A 77 6.12 15.77 -12.05
C CYS A 77 6.12 15.76 -13.58
N VAL A 78 6.65 14.68 -14.16
CA VAL A 78 6.65 14.48 -15.61
C VAL A 78 5.27 14.03 -16.07
N ASP A 79 4.75 14.64 -17.14
CA ASP A 79 3.57 14.12 -17.83
C ASP A 79 3.94 12.77 -18.48
N ALA A 80 3.42 11.69 -17.89
CA ALA A 80 3.70 10.34 -18.34
C ALA A 80 3.30 10.12 -19.81
N GLU A 81 2.18 10.69 -20.27
CA GLU A 81 1.71 10.49 -21.63
C GLU A 81 2.64 11.19 -22.64
N ALA A 82 3.03 12.42 -22.34
CA ALA A 82 4.00 13.17 -23.15
C ALA A 82 5.37 12.45 -23.17
N PHE A 83 5.87 12.02 -22.01
CA PHE A 83 7.16 11.34 -21.91
C PHE A 83 7.21 10.01 -22.65
N PHE A 84 6.19 9.15 -22.46
CA PHE A 84 6.14 7.86 -23.13
C PHE A 84 5.93 8.00 -24.64
N SER A 85 5.15 8.99 -25.09
CA SER A 85 4.94 9.23 -26.51
C SER A 85 6.20 9.76 -27.22
N GLU A 86 6.97 10.63 -26.57
CA GLU A 86 8.28 11.09 -27.08
C GLU A 86 9.28 9.94 -27.19
N MET A 87 9.46 9.17 -26.11
CA MET A 87 10.37 8.02 -26.09
C MET A 87 10.02 6.97 -27.15
N LEU A 88 8.72 6.73 -27.38
CA LEU A 88 8.26 5.76 -28.39
C LEU A 88 8.49 6.27 -29.81
N THR A 89 8.40 7.59 -30.02
CA THR A 89 8.73 8.24 -31.29
C THR A 89 10.23 8.15 -31.58
N ASP A 90 11.07 8.43 -30.57
CA ASP A 90 12.52 8.29 -30.65
C ASP A 90 12.95 6.85 -30.95
N LEU A 91 12.31 5.87 -30.31
CA LEU A 91 12.57 4.45 -30.55
C LEU A 91 12.21 4.05 -31.98
N LYS A 92 11.07 4.52 -32.50
CA LYS A 92 10.66 4.27 -33.89
C LYS A 92 11.65 4.86 -34.89
N ALA A 93 12.07 6.10 -34.69
CA ALA A 93 13.04 6.75 -35.57
C ALA A 93 14.38 5.99 -35.60
N ARG A 94 14.82 5.44 -34.46
CA ARG A 94 16.03 4.60 -34.39
C ARG A 94 15.84 3.24 -35.09
N ALA A 95 14.68 2.61 -34.96
CA ALA A 95 14.38 1.37 -35.67
C ALA A 95 14.38 1.57 -37.19
N GLU A 96 13.72 2.63 -37.67
CA GLU A 96 13.69 2.99 -39.10
C GLU A 96 15.10 3.30 -39.65
N ALA A 97 15.94 3.99 -38.86
CA ALA A 97 17.32 4.26 -39.24
C ALA A 97 18.23 3.02 -39.22
N ALA A 98 17.88 2.00 -38.43
CA ALA A 98 18.58 0.71 -38.38
C ALA A 98 18.18 -0.25 -39.51
N GLY A 99 17.15 0.09 -40.29
CA GLY A 99 16.71 -0.66 -41.47
C GLY A 99 15.83 -1.88 -41.18
N GLU A 100 15.22 -1.93 -40.00
CA GLU A 100 14.12 -2.86 -39.67
C GLU A 100 12.76 -2.29 -40.07
#